data_AF-A0A314KIV2-F1
#
_entry.id   AF-A0A314KIV2-F1
#
_cell.length_a   1.000
_cell.length_b   1.000
_cell.length_c   1.000
_cell.angle_alpha   90.00
_cell.angle_beta   90.00
_cell.angle_gamma   90.00
#
_symmetry.space_group_name_H-M   'P 1'
#
loop_
_entity.id
_entity.type
_entity.pdbx_description
1 polymer ?
#
loop_
_entity_poly.entity_id
_entity_poly.type
_entity_poly.pdbx_seq_one_letter_code
_entity_poly.pdbx_strand_id
1 'polypeptide(L)'
;AAAIPVVLVENSGRCNKNESDEKILPSGTAWIPNLVQTITDVVLSGSKGILVDQKLIEGPNPNNRGKVLIPFILAFQYFFVVKRIQKWIKYDIANESSPSWA
;
A
#
# COMPACT_ATOMS: atom_id res chain seq x y z
N ALA A 1 7.67 -17.68 -7.01
CA ALA A 1 6.25 -17.39 -7.29
C ALA A 1 5.41 -18.51 -6.69
N ALA A 2 4.29 -18.20 -6.06
CA ALA A 2 3.36 -19.25 -5.60
C ALA A 2 2.72 -19.91 -6.84
N ALA A 3 2.60 -21.24 -6.83
CA ALA A 3 1.90 -21.96 -7.90
C ALA A 3 0.40 -21.66 -7.80
N ILE A 4 -0.18 -21.03 -8.82
CA ILE A 4 -1.62 -20.76 -8.88
C ILE A 4 -2.30 -22.04 -9.38
N PRO A 5 -3.24 -22.63 -8.63
CA PRO A 5 -3.93 -23.85 -9.07
C PRO A 5 -4.84 -23.55 -10.26
N VAL A 6 -4.96 -24.52 -11.16
CA VAL A 6 -5.78 -24.43 -12.38
C VAL A 6 -6.85 -25.50 -12.35
N VAL A 7 -8.08 -25.12 -12.66
CA VAL A 7 -9.24 -26.02 -12.76
C VAL A 7 -9.93 -25.80 -14.10
N LEU A 8 -10.41 -26.89 -14.71
CA LEU A 8 -11.18 -26.86 -15.94
C LEU A 8 -12.68 -26.88 -15.63
N VAL A 9 -13.46 -26.12 -16.41
CA VAL A 9 -14.89 -25.93 -16.21
C VAL A 9 -15.60 -26.07 -17.55
N GLU A 10 -16.65 -26.90 -17.59
CA GLU A 10 -17.52 -27.06 -18.76
C GLU A 10 -18.96 -26.68 -18.40
N ASN A 11 -19.31 -25.43 -18.69
CA ASN A 11 -20.58 -24.85 -18.26
C ASN A 11 -21.80 -25.35 -19.06
N SER A 12 -21.59 -25.94 -20.24
CA SER A 12 -22.68 -26.39 -21.11
C SER A 12 -23.65 -27.33 -20.36
N GLY A 13 -24.94 -27.18 -20.66
CA GLY A 13 -25.97 -28.14 -20.24
C GLY A 13 -25.79 -29.51 -20.89
N ARG A 14 -25.03 -29.58 -21.98
CA ARG A 14 -24.68 -30.82 -22.71
C ARG A 14 -23.38 -31.46 -22.22
N CYS A 15 -22.85 -31.01 -21.08
CA CYS A 15 -21.66 -31.61 -20.48
C CYS A 15 -21.94 -33.10 -20.19
N ASN A 16 -20.98 -33.96 -20.53
CA ASN A 16 -21.07 -35.39 -20.25
C ASN A 16 -21.19 -35.63 -18.75
N LYS A 17 -21.85 -36.72 -18.37
CA LYS A 17 -22.05 -37.09 -16.98
C LYS A 17 -21.56 -38.49 -16.68
N ASN A 18 -21.17 -38.74 -15.43
CA ASN A 18 -20.88 -40.09 -14.93
C ASN A 18 -22.17 -40.80 -14.46
N GLU A 19 -22.02 -42.04 -13.95
CA GLU A 19 -23.13 -42.85 -13.43
C GLU A 19 -23.84 -42.22 -12.21
N SER A 20 -23.17 -41.29 -11.52
CA SER A 20 -23.72 -40.52 -10.39
C SER A 20 -24.38 -39.20 -10.83
N ASP A 21 -24.59 -39.00 -12.13
CA ASP A 21 -25.16 -37.78 -12.74
C ASP A 21 -24.31 -36.50 -12.54
N GLU A 22 -23.02 -36.64 -12.22
CA GLU A 22 -22.10 -35.51 -12.07
C GLU A 22 -21.50 -35.09 -13.41
N LYS A 23 -21.32 -33.79 -13.64
CA LYS A 23 -20.66 -33.26 -14.84
C LYS A 23 -19.17 -33.62 -14.87
N ILE A 24 -18.74 -34.34 -15.90
CA ILE A 24 -17.36 -34.80 -16.07
C ILE A 24 -16.63 -34.16 -17.26
N LEU A 25 -15.32 -34.02 -17.10
CA LEU A 25 -14.40 -33.64 -18.17
C LEU A 25 -13.98 -34.87 -19.00
N PRO A 26 -13.28 -34.69 -20.15
CA PRO A 26 -12.71 -35.81 -20.91
C PRO A 26 -11.75 -36.70 -20.10
N SER A 27 -11.18 -36.17 -19.01
CA SER A 27 -10.36 -36.93 -18.05
C SER A 27 -11.16 -37.86 -17.13
N GLY A 28 -12.50 -37.79 -17.15
CA GLY A 28 -13.39 -38.46 -16.20
C GLY A 28 -13.57 -37.71 -14.87
N THR A 29 -12.88 -36.58 -14.67
CA THR A 29 -12.97 -35.79 -13.43
C THR A 29 -14.33 -35.09 -13.32
N ALA A 30 -15.03 -35.28 -12.21
CA ALA A 30 -16.21 -34.49 -11.85
C ALA A 30 -15.78 -33.06 -11.50
N TRP A 31 -16.00 -32.11 -12.41
CA TRP A 31 -15.34 -30.81 -12.30
C TRP A 31 -15.95 -29.90 -11.24
N ILE A 32 -17.24 -30.05 -10.92
CA ILE A 32 -17.90 -29.24 -9.89
C ILE A 32 -17.32 -29.55 -8.51
N PRO A 33 -17.28 -30.82 -8.04
CA PRO A 33 -16.59 -31.15 -6.79
C PRO A 33 -15.12 -30.73 -6.78
N ASN A 34 -14.39 -30.97 -7.88
CA ASN A 34 -12.98 -30.61 -8.00
C ASN A 34 -12.75 -29.09 -7.90
N LEU A 35 -13.64 -28.28 -8.48
CA LEU A 35 -13.61 -26.81 -8.37
C LEU A 35 -13.83 -26.36 -6.93
N VAL A 36 -14.87 -26.89 -6.27
CA VAL A 36 -15.18 -26.53 -4.87
C VAL A 36 -14.05 -26.95 -3.95
N GLN A 37 -13.49 -28.14 -4.13
CA GLN A 37 -12.31 -28.61 -3.40
C GLN A 37 -11.12 -27.66 -3.58
N THR A 38 -10.82 -27.26 -4.81
CA THR A 38 -9.71 -26.33 -5.07
C THR A 38 -9.95 -24.96 -4.42
N ILE A 39 -11.20 -24.47 -4.41
CA ILE A 39 -11.56 -23.24 -3.69
C ILE A 39 -11.30 -23.40 -2.19
N THR A 40 -11.75 -24.50 -1.59
CA THR A 40 -11.54 -24.74 -0.16
C THR A 40 -10.06 -24.87 0.19
N ASP A 41 -9.26 -25.52 -0.65
CA ASP A 41 -7.82 -25.65 -0.46
C ASP A 41 -7.12 -24.29 -0.52
N VAL A 42 -7.50 -23.43 -1.46
CA VAL A 42 -6.97 -22.06 -1.57
C VAL A 42 -7.36 -21.21 -0.36
N VAL A 43 -8.62 -21.28 0.08
CA VAL A 43 -9.11 -20.53 1.24
C VAL A 43 -8.43 -20.99 2.53
N LEU A 44 -8.19 -22.29 2.68
CA LEU A 44 -7.56 -22.89 3.87
C LEU A 44 -6.02 -22.90 3.81
N SER A 45 -5.41 -22.46 2.71
CA SER A 45 -3.94 -22.42 2.51
C SER A 45 -3.15 -21.52 3.48
N GLY A 46 -3.83 -20.84 4.41
CA GLY A 46 -3.22 -19.90 5.36
C GLY A 46 -2.98 -18.50 4.79
N SER A 47 -3.28 -18.28 3.51
CA SER A 47 -3.26 -16.96 2.89
C SER A 47 -4.33 -16.06 3.50
N LYS A 48 -3.97 -14.81 3.83
CA LYS A 48 -4.97 -13.84 4.31
C LYS A 48 -5.88 -13.42 3.16
N GLY A 49 -7.18 -13.39 3.42
CA GLY A 49 -8.14 -12.77 2.51
C GLY A 49 -7.79 -11.31 2.24
N ILE A 50 -8.16 -10.81 1.07
CA ILE A 50 -7.96 -9.42 0.69
C ILE A 50 -9.09 -8.59 1.30
N LEU A 51 -8.80 -7.84 2.36
CA LEU A 51 -9.71 -6.85 2.90
C LEU A 51 -9.66 -5.59 2.01
N VAL A 52 -10.73 -5.33 1.27
CA VAL A 52 -10.86 -4.12 0.45
C VAL A 52 -11.40 -2.98 1.31
N ASP A 53 -10.50 -2.10 1.76
CA ASP A 53 -10.83 -0.87 2.47
C ASP A 53 -10.46 0.38 1.65
N GLN A 54 -10.92 1.55 2.07
CA GLN A 54 -10.60 2.81 1.40
C GLN A 54 -9.09 3.04 1.30
N LYS A 55 -8.32 2.59 2.30
CA LYS A 55 -6.86 2.69 2.32
C LYS A 55 -6.19 1.82 1.25
N LEU A 56 -6.71 0.63 0.98
CA LEU A 56 -6.22 -0.24 -0.10
C LEU A 56 -6.52 0.39 -1.47
N ILE A 57 -7.69 1.00 -1.63
CA ILE A 57 -8.12 1.66 -2.88
C ILE A 57 -7.29 2.92 -3.15
N GLU A 58 -7.17 3.82 -2.18
CA GLU A 58 -6.45 5.09 -2.32
C GLU A 58 -4.92 4.89 -2.35
N GLY A 59 -4.45 3.78 -1.78
CA GLY A 59 -3.03 3.46 -1.69
C GLY A 59 -2.28 4.37 -0.69
N PRO A 60 -0.96 4.15 -0.55
CA PRO A 60 -0.14 4.96 0.35
C PRO A 60 -0.08 6.41 -0.15
N ASN A 61 -0.65 7.35 0.60
CA ASN A 61 -0.61 8.78 0.27
C ASN A 61 0.85 9.30 0.29
N PRO A 62 1.46 9.59 -0.88
CA PRO A 62 2.86 10.02 -0.94
C PRO A 62 3.05 11.40 -0.30
N ASN A 63 2.01 12.22 -0.23
CA ASN A 63 2.05 13.54 0.39
C ASN A 63 2.26 13.47 1.91
N ASN A 64 2.04 12.32 2.56
CA ASN A 64 2.33 12.16 3.99
C ASN A 64 3.79 11.77 4.27
N ARG A 65 4.55 11.35 3.26
CA ARG A 65 5.98 11.07 3.42
C ARG A 65 6.73 12.39 3.65
N GLY A 66 7.41 12.50 4.79
CA GLY A 66 8.22 13.67 5.13
C GLY A 66 7.47 14.83 5.80
N LYS A 67 6.13 14.84 5.85
CA LYS A 67 5.37 15.87 6.57
C LYS A 67 5.71 15.95 8.06
N VAL A 68 6.04 14.82 8.67
CA VAL A 68 6.48 14.76 10.07
C VAL A 68 7.78 15.54 10.28
N LEU A 69 8.62 15.72 9.25
CA LEU A 69 9.88 16.47 9.34
C LEU A 69 9.69 17.99 9.28
N ILE A 70 8.54 18.47 8.78
CA ILE A 70 8.24 19.91 8.66
C ILE A 70 8.44 20.67 9.99
N PRO A 71 7.83 20.26 11.13
CA PRO A 71 8.03 20.97 12.39
C PRO A 71 9.50 20.99 12.84
N PHE A 72 10.26 19.92 12.59
CA PHE A 72 11.68 19.86 12.96
C PHE A 72 12.54 20.78 12.08
N ILE A 73 12.30 20.80 10.77
CA ILE A 73 12.98 21.70 9.84
C ILE A 73 12.66 23.16 10.18
N LEU A 74 11.40 23.48 10.47
CA LEU A 74 11.00 24.81 10.91
C LEU A 74 11.67 25.24 12.22
N ALA A 75 11.72 24.36 13.21
CA ALA A 75 12.41 24.63 14.47
C ALA A 75 13.90 24.90 14.21
N PHE A 76 14.55 24.07 13.38
CA PHE A 76 15.95 24.27 13.01
C PHE A 76 16.18 25.64 12.35
N GLN A 77 15.36 26.00 11.36
CA GLN A 77 15.45 27.30 10.69
C GLN A 77 15.29 28.47 11.68
N TYR A 78 14.32 28.38 12.60
CA TYR A 78 14.10 29.42 13.59
C TYR A 78 15.29 29.59 14.56
N PHE A 79 15.76 28.50 15.16
CA PHE A 79 16.79 28.55 16.21
C PHE A 79 18.20 28.76 15.67
N PHE A 80 18.53 28.19 14.52
CA PHE A 80 19.90 28.19 14.00
C PHE A 80 20.13 29.21 12.89
N VAL A 81 19.09 29.61 12.15
CA VAL A 81 19.23 30.64 11.10
C VAL A 81 18.70 31.98 11.62
N VAL A 82 17.41 32.08 11.93
CA VAL A 82 16.77 33.36 12.28
C VAL A 82 17.36 33.96 13.54
N LYS A 83 17.46 33.19 14.64
CA LYS A 83 18.03 33.70 15.90
C LYS A 83 19.50 34.08 15.79
N ARG A 84 20.28 33.42 14.93
CA ARG A 84 21.69 33.77 14.69
C ARG A 84 21.80 35.08 13.94
N ILE A 85 21.05 35.24 12.84
CA ILE A 85 21.00 36.49 12.08
C ILE A 85 20.54 37.65 12.96
N GLN A 86 19.46 37.48 13.73
CA GLN A 86 18.99 38.50 14.66
C GLN A 86 20.03 38.88 15.71
N LYS A 87 20.84 37.92 16.18
CA LYS A 87 21.93 38.19 17.13
C LYS A 87 23.04 39.01 16.46
N TRP A 88 23.42 38.68 15.23
CA TRP A 88 24.44 39.41 14.48
C TRP A 88 23.99 40.84 14.17
N ILE A 89 22.77 41.03 13.68
CA ILE A 89 22.20 42.38 13.47
C ILE A 89 22.27 43.22 14.75
N LYS A 90 21.88 42.64 15.90
CA LYS A 90 21.95 43.34 17.18
C LYS A 90 23.38 43.67 17.62
N TYR A 91 24.33 42.79 17.33
CA TYR A 91 25.74 43.01 17.61
C TYR A 91 26.31 44.12 16.73
N ASP A 92 25.96 44.15 15.45
CA ASP A 92 26.40 45.19 14.52
C ASP A 92 25.85 46.56 14.93
N ILE A 93 24.54 46.65 15.24
CA ILE A 93 23.93 47.88 15.77
C ILE A 93 24.63 48.37 17.05
N ALA A 94 25.02 47.45 17.94
CA ALA A 94 25.65 47.81 19.21
C ALA A 94 27.12 48.28 19.06
N ASN A 95 27.81 47.86 18.00
CA ASN A 95 29.21 48.23 17.75
C ASN A 95 29.37 49.33 16.69
N GLU A 96 28.27 49.79 16.09
CA GLU A 96 28.30 50.89 15.13
C GLU A 96 28.62 52.21 15.85
N SER A 97 29.80 52.77 15.56
CA SER A 97 30.24 54.07 16.08
C SER A 97 29.78 55.20 15.17
N SER A 98 28.67 55.85 15.53
CA SER A 98 27.96 56.88 14.76
C SER A 98 27.59 56.47 13.32
N PRO A 99 26.36 56.73 12.86
CA PRO A 99 25.98 56.39 11.50
C PRO A 99 26.87 57.14 10.51
N SER A 100 27.41 56.46 9.49
CA SER A 100 28.23 57.11 8.45
C SER A 100 27.45 58.10 7.58
N TRP A 101 26.14 58.24 7.81
CA TRP A 101 25.23 59.16 7.15
C TRP A 101 24.74 60.29 8.08
N ALA A 102 25.08 60.25 9.37
CA ALA A 102 24.75 61.29 10.34
C ALA A 102 25.79 62.41 10.37
#